data_AF-A0A0H4PRL4-F1
#
_entry.id   AF-A0A0H4PRL4-F1
#
_cell.length_a   1.000
_cell.length_b   1.000
_cell.length_c   1.000
_cell.angle_alpha   90.00
_cell.angle_beta   90.00
_cell.angle_gamma   90.00
#
_symmetry.space_group_name_H-M   'P 1'
#
loop_
_entity.id
_entity.type
_entity.pdbx_description
1 polymer ?
#
loop_
_entity_poly.entity_id
_entity_poly.type
_entity_poly.pdbx_seq_one_letter_code
_entity_poly.pdbx_strand_id
1 'polypeptide(L)'
;MISVKNQFAGDNLEIEFSGEPIDTRKITVPILNDVNFKPVIDYLIQVIPKNTELQSSFEDFSEEVNVEKLGLIKETIEEIYEQFNLSLENLEVQVKDEDQIKKLEENEPEDDDLPF
;
A
#
# COMPACT_ATOMS: atom_id res chain seq x y z
N MET A 1 5.17 -1.92 10.41
CA MET A 1 4.40 -2.75 9.46
C MET A 1 2.94 -2.58 9.78
N ILE A 2 2.09 -2.44 8.77
CA ILE A 2 0.66 -2.23 8.95
C ILE A 2 -0.06 -3.56 8.73
N SER A 3 -0.81 -4.01 9.73
CA SER A 3 -1.62 -5.23 9.63
C SER A 3 -2.99 -4.90 9.04
N VAL A 4 -3.39 -5.66 8.01
CA VAL A 4 -4.68 -5.53 7.35
C VAL A 4 -5.48 -6.82 7.52
N LYS A 5 -6.58 -6.77 8.27
CA LYS A 5 -7.48 -7.92 8.44
C LYS A 5 -8.70 -7.75 7.56
N ASN A 6 -9.00 -8.77 6.77
CA ASN A 6 -10.11 -8.78 5.84
C ASN A 6 -11.08 -9.89 6.24
N GLN A 7 -12.38 -9.59 6.28
CA GLN A 7 -13.42 -10.54 6.63
C GLN A 7 -14.68 -10.28 5.80
N PHE A 8 -15.27 -11.33 5.25
CA PHE A 8 -16.64 -11.23 4.72
C PHE A 8 -17.64 -11.38 5.87
N ALA A 9 -18.51 -10.39 6.03
CA ALA A 9 -19.55 -10.35 7.06
C ALA A 9 -20.89 -10.00 6.41
N GLY A 10 -21.67 -11.04 6.08
CA GLY A 10 -22.92 -10.89 5.33
C GLY A 10 -22.67 -10.23 3.97
N ASP A 11 -23.37 -9.12 3.71
CA ASP A 11 -23.27 -8.40 2.43
C ASP A 11 -22.09 -7.42 2.36
N ASN A 12 -21.10 -7.53 3.24
CA ASN A 12 -19.96 -6.62 3.29
C ASN A 12 -18.62 -7.34 3.36
N LEU A 13 -17.60 -6.70 2.80
CA LEU A 13 -16.20 -6.93 3.12
C LEU A 13 -15.79 -5.90 4.19
N GLU A 14 -15.49 -6.38 5.39
CA GLU A 14 -14.93 -5.59 6.47
C GLU A 14 -13.40 -5.66 6.43
N ILE A 15 -12.76 -4.48 6.45
CA ILE A 15 -11.31 -4.33 6.37
C ILE A 15 -10.84 -3.51 7.56
N GLU A 16 -9.96 -4.06 8.38
CA GLU A 16 -9.36 -3.38 9.52
C GLU A 16 -7.86 -3.18 9.30
N PHE A 17 -7.44 -1.92 9.25
CA PHE A 17 -6.05 -1.52 9.24
C PHE A 17 -5.61 -1.19 10.67
N SER A 18 -4.47 -1.72 11.09
CA SER A 18 -3.90 -1.47 12.42
C SER A 18 -2.38 -1.56 12.42
N GLY A 19 -1.74 -1.00 13.44
CA GLY A 19 -0.29 -1.03 13.61
C GLY A 19 0.38 0.33 13.46
N GLU A 20 1.56 0.50 14.04
CA GLU A 20 2.29 1.76 13.95
C GLU A 20 2.88 1.94 12.53
N PRO A 21 2.79 3.16 11.94
CA PRO A 21 2.51 4.46 12.58
C PRO A 21 1.08 5.00 12.32
N ILE A 22 0.08 4.13 12.12
CA ILE A 22 -1.32 4.54 11.87
C ILE A 22 -2.21 4.25 13.07
N ASP A 23 -3.29 5.03 13.22
CA ASP A 23 -4.40 4.65 14.09
C ASP A 23 -5.22 3.53 13.45
N THR A 24 -5.84 2.70 14.29
CA THR A 24 -6.74 1.65 13.81
C THR A 24 -7.89 2.25 13.01
N ARG A 25 -8.08 1.78 11.78
CA ARG A 25 -9.15 2.22 10.90
C ARG A 25 -9.91 1.03 10.32
N LYS A 26 -11.24 1.11 10.38
CA LYS A 26 -12.13 0.14 9.75
C LYS A 26 -12.77 0.73 8.51
N ILE A 27 -12.79 -0.04 7.43
CA ILE A 27 -13.44 0.30 6.16
C ILE A 27 -14.39 -0.86 5.83
N THR A 28 -15.63 -0.52 5.50
CA THR A 28 -16.65 -1.49 5.08
C THR A 28 -16.95 -1.26 3.61
N VAL A 29 -16.82 -2.31 2.81
CA VAL A 29 -17.11 -2.30 1.37
C VAL A 29 -18.33 -3.18 1.12
N PRO A 30 -19.48 -2.62 0.68
CA PRO A 30 -20.63 -3.42 0.30
C PRO A 30 -20.31 -4.33 -0.89
N ILE A 31 -20.70 -5.60 -0.81
CA ILE A 31 -20.43 -6.62 -1.84
C ILE A 31 -21.68 -7.16 -2.52
N LEU A 32 -22.88 -6.69 -2.14
CA LEU A 32 -24.14 -7.14 -2.75
C LEU A 32 -24.23 -6.75 -4.24
N ASN A 33 -23.84 -5.52 -4.57
CA ASN A 33 -23.90 -4.96 -5.93
C ASN A 33 -22.48 -4.87 -6.53
N ASP A 34 -22.24 -3.85 -7.36
CA ASP A 34 -20.91 -3.52 -7.85
C ASP A 34 -20.01 -3.10 -6.68
N VAL A 35 -18.83 -3.72 -6.62
CA VAL A 35 -17.87 -3.53 -5.53
C VAL A 35 -17.04 -2.29 -5.81
N ASN A 36 -17.00 -1.38 -4.84
CA ASN A 36 -16.26 -0.12 -4.96
C ASN A 36 -15.12 -0.07 -3.94
N PHE A 37 -13.90 -0.29 -4.41
CA PHE A 37 -12.68 -0.22 -3.59
C PHE A 37 -12.12 1.20 -3.41
N LYS A 38 -12.77 2.24 -3.96
CA LYS A 38 -12.32 3.62 -3.81
C LYS A 38 -12.03 4.03 -2.35
N PRO A 39 -12.87 3.70 -1.36
CA PRO A 39 -12.59 4.05 0.04
C PRO A 39 -11.28 3.43 0.56
N VAL A 40 -10.96 2.22 0.10
CA VAL A 40 -9.70 1.53 0.45
C VAL A 40 -8.53 2.26 -0.19
N ILE A 41 -8.60 2.52 -1.50
CA ILE A 41 -7.53 3.20 -2.24
C ILE A 41 -7.28 4.60 -1.67
N ASP A 42 -8.34 5.37 -1.39
CA ASP A 42 -8.23 6.71 -0.81
C ASP A 42 -7.51 6.68 0.55
N TYR A 43 -7.70 5.62 1.32
CA TYR A 43 -6.98 5.43 2.57
C TYR A 43 -5.54 5.02 2.35
N LEU A 44 -5.26 4.09 1.44
CA LEU A 44 -3.89 3.68 1.10
C LEU A 44 -3.05 4.88 0.65
N ILE A 45 -3.60 5.80 -0.15
CA ILE A 45 -2.91 7.04 -0.54
C ILE A 45 -2.49 7.87 0.68
N GLN A 46 -3.33 7.95 1.72
CA GLN A 46 -2.99 8.65 2.97
C GLN A 46 -1.90 7.94 3.77
N VAL A 47 -1.74 6.64 3.56
CA VAL A 47 -0.75 5.79 4.24
C VAL A 47 0.61 5.80 3.51
N ILE A 48 0.66 6.11 2.20
CA ILE A 48 1.92 6.19 1.41
C ILE A 48 3.05 6.94 2.15
N PRO A 49 2.83 8.14 2.72
CA PRO A 49 3.91 8.89 3.39
C PRO A 49 4.49 8.21 4.63
N LYS A 50 3.86 7.14 5.13
CA LYS A 50 4.34 6.35 6.26
C LYS A 50 5.44 5.36 5.88
N ASN A 51 5.68 5.15 4.58
CA ASN A 51 6.68 4.23 4.03
C ASN A 51 6.72 2.90 4.77
N THR A 52 5.55 2.30 4.98
CA THR A 52 5.39 1.09 5.79
C THR A 52 4.55 0.09 5.00
N GLU A 53 5.10 -1.11 4.80
CA GLU A 53 4.43 -2.20 4.10
C GLU A 53 3.18 -2.68 4.83
N LEU A 54 2.24 -3.19 4.03
CA LEU A 54 1.04 -3.87 4.46
C LEU A 54 1.30 -5.37 4.60
N GLN A 55 0.78 -5.97 5.66
CA GLN A 55 0.65 -7.41 5.80
C GLN A 55 -0.84 -7.75 5.91
N SER A 56 -1.39 -8.35 4.86
CA SER A 56 -2.80 -8.73 4.84
C SER A 56 -3.02 -10.16 5.31
N SER A 57 -4.11 -10.36 6.05
CA SER A 57 -4.69 -11.67 6.33
C SER A 57 -6.17 -11.65 5.97
N PHE A 58 -6.67 -12.81 5.54
CA PHE A 58 -8.08 -13.01 5.23
C PHE A 58 -8.65 -14.07 6.19
N GLU A 59 -9.77 -13.77 6.85
CA GLU A 59 -10.47 -14.77 7.65
C GLU A 59 -11.18 -15.78 6.74
N ASP A 60 -11.06 -17.07 7.04
CA ASP A 60 -11.74 -18.11 6.29
C ASP A 60 -13.25 -17.89 6.30
N PHE A 61 -13.86 -17.85 5.12
CA PHE A 61 -15.31 -17.73 4.96
C PHE A 61 -15.88 -19.07 4.48
N SER A 62 -16.94 -19.53 5.13
CA SER A 62 -17.60 -20.81 4.85
C SER A 62 -18.88 -20.66 4.04
N GLU A 63 -19.15 -19.50 3.45
CA GLU A 63 -20.39 -19.26 2.72
C GLU A 63 -20.38 -19.94 1.35
N GLU A 64 -21.25 -20.94 1.16
CA GLU A 64 -21.40 -21.72 -0.07
C GLU A 64 -22.04 -20.92 -1.23
N VAL A 65 -22.54 -19.71 -0.97
CA VAL A 65 -23.25 -18.88 -1.94
C VAL A 65 -22.31 -17.80 -2.49
N ASN A 66 -22.24 -17.68 -3.82
CA ASN A 66 -21.42 -16.69 -4.54
C ASN A 66 -19.90 -16.81 -4.32
N VAL A 67 -19.40 -18.03 -4.08
CA VAL A 67 -17.96 -18.33 -3.90
C VAL A 67 -17.08 -17.72 -4.99
N GLU A 68 -17.51 -17.77 -6.26
CA GLU A 68 -16.78 -17.17 -7.38
C GLU A 68 -16.63 -15.65 -7.22
N LYS A 69 -17.74 -14.94 -6.90
CA LYS A 69 -17.71 -13.48 -6.69
C LYS A 69 -16.83 -13.12 -5.49
N LEU A 70 -16.97 -13.84 -4.38
CA LEU A 70 -16.16 -13.63 -3.18
C LEU A 70 -14.67 -13.90 -3.46
N GLY A 71 -14.37 -14.91 -4.26
CA GLY A 71 -13.02 -15.21 -4.74
C GLY A 71 -12.41 -14.07 -5.55
N LEU A 72 -13.16 -13.53 -6.53
CA LEU A 72 -12.73 -12.36 -7.31
C LEU A 72 -12.50 -11.12 -6.42
N ILE A 73 -13.38 -10.88 -5.45
CA ILE A 73 -13.23 -9.76 -4.51
C ILE A 73 -11.96 -9.92 -3.67
N LYS A 74 -11.72 -11.13 -3.17
CA LYS A 74 -10.51 -11.47 -2.41
C LYS A 74 -9.24 -11.26 -3.26
N GLU A 75 -9.21 -11.80 -4.48
CA GLU A 75 -8.07 -11.66 -5.38
C GLU A 75 -7.80 -10.19 -5.70
N THR A 76 -8.84 -9.42 -6.03
CA THR A 76 -8.70 -7.99 -6.36
C THR A 76 -8.14 -7.20 -5.18
N ILE A 77 -8.61 -7.45 -3.95
CA ILE A 77 -8.14 -6.71 -2.78
C ILE A 77 -6.70 -7.11 -2.40
N GLU A 78 -6.34 -8.38 -2.56
CA GLU A 78 -4.96 -8.86 -2.37
C GLU A 78 -4.01 -8.21 -3.39
N GLU A 79 -4.39 -8.13 -4.67
CA GLU A 79 -3.62 -7.46 -5.71
C GLU A 79 -3.43 -5.96 -5.40
N ILE A 80 -4.45 -5.27 -4.90
CA ILE A 80 -4.33 -3.86 -4.49
C ILE A 80 -3.25 -3.69 -3.41
N TYR A 81 -3.19 -4.59 -2.42
CA TYR A 81 -2.19 -4.51 -1.35
C TYR A 81 -0.78 -4.85 -1.86
N GLU A 82 -0.65 -5.83 -2.76
CA GLU A 82 0.62 -6.17 -3.39
C GLU A 82 1.17 -5.00 -4.21
N GLN A 83 0.33 -4.39 -5.06
CA GLN A 83 0.72 -3.22 -5.85
C GLN A 83 1.08 -2.02 -4.97
N PHE A 84 0.41 -1.84 -3.83
CA PHE A 84 0.79 -0.82 -2.86
C PHE A 84 2.20 -1.07 -2.31
N ASN A 85 2.50 -2.28 -1.86
CA ASN A 85 3.82 -2.63 -1.32
C ASN A 85 4.93 -2.49 -2.39
N LEU A 86 4.69 -2.98 -3.61
CA LEU A 86 5.61 -2.82 -4.75
C LEU A 86 5.86 -1.34 -5.07
N SER A 87 4.85 -0.49 -4.93
CA SER A 87 4.99 0.95 -5.16
C SER A 87 5.92 1.59 -4.11
N LEU A 88 5.94 1.10 -2.87
CA LEU A 88 6.87 1.57 -1.84
C LEU A 88 8.31 1.14 -2.15
N GLU A 89 8.53 -0.11 -2.57
CA GLU A 89 9.87 -0.60 -2.95
C GLU A 89 10.48 0.25 -4.07
N ASN A 90 9.69 0.57 -5.10
CA ASN A 90 10.14 1.41 -6.21
C ASN A 90 10.44 2.85 -5.76
N LEU A 91 9.76 3.35 -4.73
CA LEU A 91 9.99 4.68 -4.16
C LEU A 91 11.32 4.73 -3.39
N GLU A 92 11.67 3.67 -2.65
CA GLU A 92 12.95 3.59 -1.95
C GLU A 92 14.16 3.54 -2.89
N VAL A 93 14.02 2.96 -4.09
CA VAL A 93 15.08 2.91 -5.10
C VAL A 93 15.37 4.32 -5.64
N GLN A 94 14.33 5.10 -5.96
CA GLN A 94 14.50 6.45 -6.52
C GLN A 94 15.16 7.44 -5.53
N VAL A 95 14.82 7.36 -4.24
CA VAL A 95 15.42 8.24 -3.21
C VAL A 95 16.92 7.97 -3.06
N LYS A 96 17.36 6.70 -3.16
CA LYS A 96 18.78 6.34 -3.08
C LYS A 96 19.59 6.82 -4.28
N ASP A 97 18.98 6.91 -5.46
CA ASP A 97 19.66 7.41 -6.66
C ASP A 97 19.80 8.93 -6.63
N GLU A 98 18.81 9.68 -6.13
CA GLU A 98 18.90 11.14 -6.02
C GLU A 98 19.92 11.63 -4.98
N ASP A 99 20.06 10.96 -3.83
CA ASP A 99 21.06 11.30 -2.80
C ASP A 99 22.51 11.02 -3.26
N GLN A 100 22.70 10.07 -4.18
CA GLN A 100 24.01 9.79 -4.76
C GLN A 100 24.42 10.87 -5.79
N ILE A 101 23.47 11.43 -6.53
CA ILE A 101 23.73 12.50 -7.51
C ILE A 101 24.15 13.80 -6.80
N LYS A 102 23.49 14.17 -5.69
CA LYS A 102 23.85 15.39 -4.93
C LYS A 102 25.25 15.34 -4.29
N LYS A 103 25.71 14.16 -3.84
CA LYS A 103 27.07 14.00 -3.29
C LYS A 103 28.19 14.13 -4.34
N LEU A 104 27.87 13.93 -5.61
CA LEU A 104 28.83 14.08 -6.71
C LEU A 104 29.02 15.56 -7.11
N GLU A 105 27.98 16.39 -7.00
CA GLU A 105 28.07 17.84 -7.30
C GLU A 105 28.83 18.63 -6.22
N GLU A 106 28.90 18.16 -4.96
CA GLU A 106 29.68 18.81 -3.90
C GLU A 106 31.19 18.47 -3.92
N ASN A 107 31.64 17.56 -4.80
CA ASN A 107 33.04 17.14 -4.91
C ASN A 107 33.70 17.53 -6.25
N GLU A 108 33.24 18.58 -6.91
CA GLU A 108 34.12 19.25 -7.88
C GLU A 108 35.17 20.05 -7.09
N PRO A 109 36.47 19.72 -7.18
CA PRO A 109 37.49 20.63 -6.69
C PRO A 109 37.38 21.91 -7.53
N GLU A 110 37.17 23.05 -6.87
CA GLU A 110 37.43 24.36 -7.46
C GLU A 110 38.88 24.36 -7.93
N ASP A 111 39.08 24.16 -9.24
CA ASP A 111 40.36 24.24 -9.93
C ASP A 111 40.75 25.73 -9.97
N ASP A 112 41.18 26.20 -8.81
CA ASP A 112 41.71 27.54 -8.57
C ASP A 112 43.14 27.58 -9.11
N ASP A 113 43.45 28.65 -9.87
CA ASP A 113 44.74 28.99 -10.51
C ASP A 113 45.14 28.28 -11.82
N LEU A 114 44.57 28.76 -12.93
CA LEU A 114 45.31 28.89 -14.20
C LEU A 114 45.87 30.32 -14.32
N PRO A 115 47.21 30.53 -14.24
CA PRO A 115 47.80 31.85 -14.42
C PRO A 115 47.81 32.26 -15.91
N PHE A 116 47.40 33.51 -16.16
CA PHE A 116 47.39 34.20 -17.46
C PHE A 116 48.76 34.27 -18.16
#